data_AF-A0A5Q4EAZ0-F1
#
_entry.id   AF-A0A5Q4EAZ0-F1
#
_cell.length_a   1.000
_cell.length_b   1.000
_cell.length_c   1.000
_cell.angle_alpha   90.00
_cell.angle_beta   90.00
_cell.angle_gamma   90.00
#
_symmetry.space_group_name_H-M   'P 1'
#
loop_
_entity.id
_entity.type
_entity.pdbx_description
1 polymer ?
#
loop_
_entity_poly.entity_id
_entity_poly.type
_entity_poly.pdbx_seq_one_letter_code
_entity_poly.pdbx_strand_id
1 'polypeptide(L)'
;MIRTKIVELTTIEAAAYRQKLKGGKSGVVVMRYDSAQPGLATFSRNTGDPVPNANINLDLFPLEAFKEALELTYGMPYSRRGAVKLSGSPPEAEAETEADAPEDEATIDSAEYAAIVKAYTNKKGELSYDLINKDFIQFARSSKIVGEMVANRASEDEIRNHVVKVKLEDLTGNRDLTTTQTQQIVEMLDEVSPRYVFRELNDEIRRMLSQAKG
;
A
#
# COMPACT_ATOMS: atom_id res chain seq x y z
N MET A 1 5.59 -11.81 10.80
CA MET A 1 6.04 -12.04 9.40
C MET A 1 4.85 -12.43 8.52
N ILE A 2 4.21 -11.47 7.85
CA ILE A 2 3.18 -11.80 6.85
C ILE A 2 3.89 -12.25 5.58
N ARG A 3 3.59 -13.49 5.19
CA ARG A 3 3.98 -14.05 3.90
C ARG A 3 3.14 -13.37 2.83
N THR A 4 3.76 -13.01 1.71
CA THR A 4 3.04 -12.63 0.48
C THR A 4 1.86 -13.59 0.29
N LYS A 5 0.63 -13.06 0.21
CA LYS A 5 -0.53 -13.89 -0.12
C LYS A 5 -0.59 -14.01 -1.64
N ILE A 6 -0.43 -15.24 -2.11
CA ILE A 6 -0.68 -15.62 -3.48
C ILE A 6 -2.18 -15.91 -3.56
N VAL A 7 -2.85 -15.36 -4.56
CA VAL A 7 -4.26 -15.63 -4.84
C VAL A 7 -4.35 -16.48 -6.10
N GLU A 8 -5.26 -17.45 -6.12
CA GLU A 8 -5.54 -18.20 -7.35
C GLU A 8 -6.56 -17.43 -8.18
N LEU A 9 -6.35 -17.40 -9.49
CA LEU A 9 -7.27 -16.80 -10.44
C LEU A 9 -8.29 -17.83 -10.89
N THR A 10 -9.51 -17.37 -11.16
CA THR A 10 -10.59 -18.17 -11.73
C THR A 10 -10.65 -18.04 -13.26
N THR A 11 -10.17 -16.91 -13.79
CA THR A 11 -10.14 -16.65 -15.24
C THR A 11 -9.18 -17.59 -15.97
N ILE A 12 -8.05 -17.93 -15.34
CA ILE A 12 -7.04 -18.85 -15.87
C ILE A 12 -6.44 -19.65 -14.71
N GLU A 13 -5.91 -20.85 -14.99
CA GLU A 13 -5.15 -21.64 -14.02
C GLU A 13 -3.80 -20.95 -13.73
N ALA A 14 -3.84 -19.98 -12.83
CA ALA A 14 -2.70 -19.19 -12.44
C ALA A 14 -2.83 -18.68 -11.01
N ALA A 15 -1.69 -18.32 -10.44
CA ALA A 15 -1.60 -17.66 -9.16
C ALA A 15 -1.08 -16.23 -9.36
N ALA A 16 -1.61 -15.26 -8.61
CA ALA A 16 -1.22 -13.87 -8.69
C ALA A 16 -0.74 -13.32 -7.35
N TYR A 17 0.16 -12.34 -7.41
CA TYR A 17 0.64 -11.63 -6.24
C TYR A 17 1.15 -10.22 -6.61
N ARG A 18 1.18 -9.30 -5.63
CA ARG A 18 1.71 -7.94 -5.84
C ARG A 18 3.23 -7.93 -5.81
N GLN A 19 3.83 -7.19 -6.74
CA GLN A 19 5.27 -6.99 -6.76
C GLN A 19 5.61 -5.56 -7.20
N LYS A 20 6.72 -5.03 -6.69
CA LYS A 20 7.35 -3.83 -7.24
C LYS A 20 8.07 -4.21 -8.54
N LEU A 21 7.62 -3.64 -9.65
CA LEU A 21 8.18 -3.84 -10.97
C LEU A 21 9.36 -2.88 -11.21
N LYS A 22 10.19 -3.17 -12.21
CA LYS A 22 11.35 -2.34 -12.59
C LYS A 22 10.91 -0.87 -12.77
N GLY A 23 11.64 0.05 -12.13
CA GLY A 23 11.29 1.47 -12.08
C GLY A 23 10.38 1.89 -10.92
N GLY A 24 10.27 1.06 -9.87
CA GLY A 24 9.53 1.39 -8.63
C GLY A 24 8.01 1.34 -8.76
N LYS A 25 7.50 0.96 -9.93
CA LYS A 25 6.06 0.92 -10.21
C LYS A 25 5.42 -0.29 -9.54
N SER A 26 4.29 -0.04 -8.91
CA SER A 26 3.47 -1.10 -8.31
C SER A 26 2.72 -1.87 -9.41
N GLY A 27 2.75 -3.20 -9.30
CA GLY A 27 2.09 -4.07 -10.26
C GLY A 27 1.70 -5.41 -9.67
N VAL A 28 1.11 -6.22 -10.54
CA VAL A 28 0.73 -7.60 -10.26
C VAL A 28 1.51 -8.54 -11.17
N VAL A 29 1.91 -9.66 -10.59
CA VAL A 29 2.51 -10.78 -11.32
C VAL A 29 1.48 -11.89 -11.36
N VAL A 30 1.26 -12.44 -12.54
CA VAL A 30 0.40 -13.59 -12.79
C VAL A 30 1.30 -14.73 -13.26
N MET A 31 1.30 -15.82 -12.50
CA MET A 31 2.10 -17.01 -12.73
C MET A 31 1.16 -18.15 -13.09
N ARG A 32 1.13 -18.56 -14.36
CA ARG A 32 0.40 -19.77 -14.75
C ARG A 32 1.14 -21.02 -14.29
N TYR A 33 0.43 -22.11 -14.06
CA TYR A 33 1.06 -23.39 -13.72
C TYR A 33 1.70 -24.08 -14.94
N ASP A 34 1.25 -23.73 -16.15
CA ASP A 34 1.67 -24.33 -17.42
C ASP A 34 2.74 -23.53 -18.19
N SER A 35 3.13 -22.36 -17.67
CA SER A 35 4.07 -21.45 -18.34
C SER A 35 5.16 -20.95 -17.39
N ALA A 36 6.41 -21.04 -17.85
CA ALA A 36 7.55 -20.52 -17.10
C ALA A 36 7.66 -18.98 -17.15
N GLN A 37 6.99 -18.33 -18.10
CA GLN A 37 7.04 -16.88 -18.26
C GLN A 37 5.90 -16.20 -17.49
N PRO A 38 6.20 -15.32 -16.50
CA PRO A 38 5.18 -14.56 -15.80
C PRO A 38 4.52 -13.50 -16.69
N GLY A 39 3.22 -13.31 -16.48
CA GLY A 39 2.50 -12.11 -16.87
C GLY A 39 2.74 -10.98 -15.86
N LEU A 40 3.04 -9.77 -16.34
CA LEU A 40 3.33 -8.59 -15.52
C LEU A 40 2.45 -7.41 -15.93
N ALA A 41 1.58 -6.93 -15.05
CA ALA A 41 0.82 -5.71 -15.30
C ALA A 41 1.13 -4.64 -14.26
N THR A 42 1.30 -3.41 -14.73
CA THR A 42 1.29 -2.22 -13.87
C THR A 42 -0.13 -1.70 -13.72
N PHE A 43 -0.36 -0.87 -12.71
CA PHE A 43 -1.64 -0.20 -12.52
C PHE A 43 -1.62 1.20 -13.14
N SER A 44 -2.58 1.49 -14.03
CA SER A 44 -2.79 2.86 -14.53
C SER A 44 -3.53 3.69 -13.49
N ARG A 45 -2.86 4.70 -12.92
CA ARG A 45 -3.51 5.65 -11.99
C ARG A 45 -4.59 6.51 -12.65
N ASN A 46 -4.57 6.63 -13.98
CA ASN A 46 -5.53 7.47 -14.72
C ASN A 46 -6.83 6.74 -15.03
N THR A 47 -6.78 5.43 -15.25
CA THR A 47 -7.94 4.64 -15.71
C THR A 47 -8.37 3.56 -14.73
N GLY A 48 -7.53 3.19 -13.76
CA GLY A 48 -7.78 2.07 -12.87
C GLY A 48 -7.57 0.70 -13.51
N ASP A 49 -7.22 0.65 -14.80
CA ASP A 49 -7.04 -0.59 -15.53
C ASP A 49 -5.62 -1.15 -15.40
N PRO A 50 -5.45 -2.48 -15.50
CA PRO A 50 -4.14 -3.08 -15.69
C PRO A 50 -3.54 -2.62 -17.01
N VAL A 51 -2.26 -2.27 -16.97
CA VAL A 51 -1.42 -2.01 -18.14
C VAL A 51 -0.40 -3.15 -18.21
N PRO A 52 -0.67 -4.20 -19.00
CA PRO A 52 0.28 -5.27 -19.26
C PRO A 52 1.59 -4.71 -19.82
N ASN A 53 2.70 -5.30 -19.41
CA ASN A 53 4.00 -4.99 -20.00
C ASN A 53 4.01 -5.35 -21.50
N ALA A 54 4.77 -4.61 -22.30
CA ALA A 54 4.73 -4.65 -23.76
C ALA A 54 5.02 -6.03 -24.38
N ASN A 55 5.70 -6.92 -23.65
CA ASN A 55 6.12 -8.24 -24.13
C ASN A 55 5.22 -9.40 -23.64
N ILE A 56 3.98 -9.11 -23.23
CA ILE A 56 3.05 -10.12 -22.73
C ILE A 56 2.17 -10.64 -23.85
N ASN A 57 2.11 -11.96 -23.97
CA ASN A 57 1.15 -12.63 -24.84
C ASN A 57 -0.25 -12.56 -24.20
N LEU A 58 -1.13 -11.75 -24.77
CA LEU A 58 -2.50 -11.58 -24.28
C LEU A 58 -3.40 -12.79 -24.51
N ASP A 59 -3.02 -13.72 -25.39
CA ASP A 59 -3.74 -14.98 -25.56
C ASP A 59 -3.49 -15.92 -24.36
N LEU A 60 -2.29 -15.85 -23.79
CA LEU A 60 -1.91 -16.63 -22.59
C LEU A 60 -2.25 -15.90 -21.29
N PHE A 61 -2.21 -14.57 -21.30
CA PHE A 61 -2.53 -13.72 -20.15
C PHE A 61 -3.57 -12.69 -20.55
N PRO A 62 -4.86 -13.09 -20.61
CA PRO A 62 -5.92 -12.18 -21.02
C PRO A 62 -6.03 -11.01 -20.05
N LEU A 63 -6.50 -9.87 -20.56
CA LEU A 63 -6.62 -8.65 -19.77
C LEU A 63 -7.57 -8.82 -18.56
N GLU A 64 -8.56 -9.69 -18.70
CA GLU A 64 -9.49 -10.08 -17.62
C GLU A 64 -8.77 -10.75 -16.45
N ALA A 65 -7.79 -11.62 -16.71
CA ALA A 65 -6.99 -12.24 -15.65
C ALA A 65 -6.16 -11.21 -14.88
N PHE A 66 -5.66 -10.16 -15.54
CA PHE A 66 -4.98 -9.06 -14.84
C PHE A 66 -5.93 -8.17 -14.04
N LYS A 67 -7.17 -7.98 -14.50
CA LYS A 67 -8.21 -7.26 -13.75
C LYS A 67 -8.56 -8.02 -12.48
N GLU A 68 -8.87 -9.31 -12.62
CA GLU A 68 -9.13 -10.20 -11.49
C GLU A 68 -7.96 -10.22 -10.51
N ALA A 69 -6.73 -10.35 -11.02
CA ALA A 69 -5.53 -10.35 -10.20
C ALA A 69 -5.35 -9.04 -9.41
N LEU A 70 -5.64 -7.88 -10.01
CA LEU A 70 -5.59 -6.59 -9.32
C LEU A 70 -6.68 -6.46 -8.25
N GLU A 71 -7.89 -6.93 -8.53
CA GLU A 71 -9.00 -6.92 -7.58
C GLU A 71 -8.73 -7.84 -6.39
N LEU A 72 -8.32 -9.09 -6.64
CA LEU A 72 -8.05 -10.07 -5.60
C LEU A 72 -6.82 -9.74 -4.76
N THR A 73 -5.81 -9.07 -5.35
CA THR A 73 -4.61 -8.64 -4.62
C THR A 73 -4.72 -7.22 -4.05
N TYR A 74 -5.90 -6.60 -4.16
CA TYR A 74 -6.15 -5.27 -3.64
C TYR A 74 -5.94 -5.24 -2.11
N GLY A 75 -5.16 -4.27 -1.63
CA GLY A 75 -4.79 -4.15 -0.21
C GLY A 75 -3.84 -5.24 0.32
N MET A 76 -3.31 -6.14 -0.53
CA MET A 76 -2.33 -7.13 -0.11
C MET A 76 -0.89 -6.57 -0.10
N PRO A 77 -0.02 -7.04 0.81
CA PRO A 77 1.37 -6.61 0.86
C PRO A 77 2.17 -7.06 -0.37
N TYR A 78 3.19 -6.28 -0.74
CA TYR A 78 4.10 -6.63 -1.83
C TYR A 78 4.96 -7.84 -1.49
N SER A 79 5.21 -8.67 -2.48
CA SER A 79 6.18 -9.75 -2.35
C SER A 79 7.59 -9.18 -2.20
N ARG A 80 8.23 -9.51 -1.08
CA ARG A 80 9.67 -9.30 -0.85
C ARG A 80 10.55 -10.32 -1.56
N ARG A 81 9.97 -11.37 -2.14
CA ARG A 81 10.72 -12.40 -2.87
C ARG A 81 10.97 -11.95 -4.32
N GLY A 82 12.15 -12.27 -4.86
CA GLY A 82 12.31 -12.43 -6.31
C GLY A 82 11.25 -13.38 -6.87
N ALA A 83 11.03 -13.35 -8.19
CA ALA A 83 9.93 -14.05 -8.88
C ALA A 83 9.55 -15.38 -8.18
N VAL A 84 8.33 -15.44 -7.65
CA VAL A 84 7.87 -16.61 -6.89
C VAL A 84 7.77 -17.77 -7.87
N LYS A 85 8.72 -18.70 -7.80
CA LYS A 85 8.62 -19.98 -8.53
C LYS A 85 7.47 -20.76 -7.89
N LEU A 86 6.35 -20.89 -8.60
CA LEU A 86 5.34 -21.89 -8.27
C LEU A 86 5.98 -23.26 -8.55
N SER A 87 6.57 -23.87 -7.52
CA SER A 87 7.11 -25.22 -7.63
C SER A 87 5.95 -26.21 -7.67
N GLY A 88 5.42 -26.46 -8.85
CA GLY A 88 4.63 -27.64 -9.15
C GLY A 88 5.56 -28.80 -9.51
N SER A 89 6.21 -29.43 -8.52
CA SER A 89 6.70 -30.82 -8.56
C SER A 89 7.26 -31.25 -7.19
N PRO A 90 7.21 -32.56 -6.84
CA PRO A 90 7.45 -33.06 -5.48
C PRO A 90 8.88 -32.79 -4.99
N PRO A 91 9.12 -32.85 -3.67
CA PRO A 91 10.29 -32.25 -3.05
C PRO A 91 11.54 -33.04 -3.39
N GLU A 92 12.60 -32.36 -3.82
CA GLU A 92 13.97 -32.86 -3.63
C GLU A 92 15.01 -31.72 -3.68
N ALA A 93 15.83 -31.72 -2.61
CA ALA A 93 17.21 -31.26 -2.47
C ALA A 93 17.60 -29.78 -2.75
N GLU A 94 17.82 -29.06 -1.64
CA GLU A 94 19.01 -28.27 -1.28
C GLU A 94 19.81 -27.51 -2.37
N ALA A 95 19.92 -26.18 -2.18
CA ALA A 95 21.21 -25.47 -2.26
C ALA A 95 21.12 -24.12 -1.50
N GLU A 96 22.09 -23.93 -0.62
CA GLU A 96 22.28 -22.83 0.34
C GLU A 96 22.82 -21.52 -0.28
N THR A 97 22.35 -20.42 0.32
CA THR A 97 22.92 -19.08 0.64
C THR A 97 24.13 -18.47 -0.08
N GLU A 98 23.99 -17.16 -0.36
CA GLU A 98 24.80 -15.98 0.09
C GLU A 98 24.50 -14.81 -0.87
N ALA A 99 24.43 -13.51 -0.54
CA ALA A 99 24.41 -12.71 0.67
C ALA A 99 23.87 -11.32 0.23
N ASP A 100 23.05 -10.63 1.03
CA ASP A 100 23.10 -9.16 1.08
C ASP A 100 22.48 -8.61 2.37
N ALA A 101 23.00 -7.45 2.76
CA ALA A 101 23.04 -6.78 4.07
C ALA A 101 21.75 -6.75 4.96
N PRO A 102 21.91 -6.60 6.29
CA PRO A 102 20.79 -6.29 7.18
C PRO A 102 20.43 -4.81 7.03
N GLU A 103 19.53 -4.49 6.11
CA GLU A 103 18.80 -3.23 6.19
C GLU A 103 17.60 -3.44 7.11
N ASP A 104 17.61 -2.74 8.23
CA ASP A 104 16.50 -2.58 9.17
C ASP A 104 15.27 -1.97 8.45
N GLU A 105 14.57 -2.76 7.64
CA GLU A 105 13.29 -2.36 7.04
C GLU A 105 12.15 -2.79 7.96
N ALA A 106 11.82 -1.86 8.86
CA ALA A 106 10.70 -1.90 9.78
C ALA A 106 9.51 -2.65 9.17
N THR A 107 9.19 -3.80 9.77
CA THR A 107 8.15 -4.68 9.29
C THR A 107 6.82 -4.03 9.66
N ILE A 108 6.03 -3.58 8.68
CA ILE A 108 4.62 -3.24 8.93
C ILE A 108 3.90 -4.57 9.11
N ASP A 109 3.30 -4.78 10.28
CA ASP A 109 2.38 -5.88 10.45
C ASP A 109 1.10 -5.53 9.69
N SER A 110 0.71 -6.41 8.78
CA SER A 110 -0.55 -6.36 8.01
C SER A 110 -1.79 -6.11 8.88
N ALA A 111 -1.72 -6.37 10.18
CA ALA A 111 -2.78 -6.04 11.13
C ALA A 111 -3.01 -4.51 11.22
N GLU A 112 -1.96 -3.70 11.18
CA GLU A 112 -2.06 -2.25 11.25
C GLU A 112 -2.72 -1.67 10.01
N TYR A 113 -2.25 -2.05 8.83
CA TYR A 113 -2.86 -1.63 7.57
C TYR A 113 -4.30 -2.15 7.42
N ALA A 114 -4.56 -3.41 7.79
CA ALA A 114 -5.91 -3.96 7.76
C ALA A 114 -6.86 -3.27 8.74
N ALA A 115 -6.36 -2.85 9.92
CA ALA A 115 -7.15 -2.08 10.88
C ALA A 115 -7.56 -0.73 10.31
N ILE A 116 -6.65 -0.04 9.62
CA ILE A 116 -6.93 1.24 8.95
C ILE A 116 -7.94 1.04 7.82
N VAL A 117 -7.71 0.06 6.93
CA VAL A 117 -8.64 -0.22 5.83
C VAL A 117 -10.01 -0.56 6.38
N LYS A 118 -10.10 -1.42 7.40
CA LYS A 118 -11.36 -1.78 8.06
C LYS A 118 -12.07 -0.58 8.69
N ALA A 119 -11.33 0.33 9.32
CA ALA A 119 -11.88 1.52 9.96
C ALA A 119 -12.52 2.49 8.96
N TYR A 120 -11.97 2.56 7.74
CA TYR A 120 -12.39 3.53 6.72
C TYR A 120 -13.04 2.92 5.49
N THR A 121 -13.34 1.62 5.51
CA THR A 121 -14.13 0.97 4.48
C THR A 121 -15.59 1.40 4.62
N ASN A 122 -16.17 1.94 3.56
CA ASN A 122 -17.58 2.35 3.52
C ASN A 122 -18.52 1.12 3.48
N LYS A 123 -19.83 1.36 3.57
CA LYS A 123 -20.84 0.29 3.48
C LYS A 123 -20.83 -0.48 2.14
N LYS A 124 -20.13 0.02 1.12
CA LYS A 124 -19.97 -0.61 -0.20
C LYS A 124 -18.70 -1.44 -0.32
N GLY A 125 -17.85 -1.51 0.72
CA GLY A 125 -16.60 -2.26 0.68
C GLY A 125 -15.41 -1.48 0.11
N GLU A 126 -15.55 -0.19 -0.16
CA GLU A 126 -14.50 0.67 -0.71
C GLU A 126 -13.85 1.53 0.37
N LEU A 127 -12.54 1.76 0.27
CA LEU A 127 -11.81 2.67 1.15
C LEU A 127 -12.27 4.11 0.92
N SER A 128 -12.86 4.74 1.94
CA SER A 128 -13.36 6.11 1.84
C SER A 128 -12.31 7.12 2.30
N TYR A 129 -11.68 7.77 1.32
CA TYR A 129 -10.73 8.85 1.57
C TYR A 129 -11.37 10.07 2.24
N ASP A 130 -12.65 10.32 1.98
CA ASP A 130 -13.40 11.40 2.63
C ASP A 130 -13.53 11.16 4.14
N LEU A 131 -13.78 9.91 4.56
CA LEU A 131 -13.82 9.55 5.98
C LEU A 131 -12.44 9.67 6.63
N ILE A 132 -11.38 9.24 5.94
CA ILE A 132 -10.00 9.40 6.41
C ILE A 132 -9.68 10.88 6.62
N ASN A 133 -9.86 11.71 5.59
CA ASN A 133 -9.54 13.14 5.68
C ASN A 133 -10.37 13.83 6.76
N LYS A 134 -11.68 13.54 6.83
CA LYS A 134 -12.54 14.14 7.85
C LYS A 134 -12.09 13.81 9.27
N ASP A 135 -11.73 12.55 9.55
CA ASP A 135 -11.29 12.14 10.88
C ASP A 135 -9.93 12.76 11.25
N PHE A 136 -8.98 12.75 10.31
CA PHE A 136 -7.65 13.32 10.54
C PHE A 136 -7.69 14.85 10.68
N ILE A 137 -8.53 15.54 9.90
CA ILE A 137 -8.78 16.99 10.02
C ILE A 137 -9.45 17.32 11.35
N GLN A 138 -10.46 16.53 11.75
CA GLN A 138 -11.15 16.73 13.02
C GLN A 138 -10.18 16.55 14.21
N PHE A 139 -9.30 15.56 14.14
CA PHE A 139 -8.23 15.38 15.11
C PHE A 139 -7.24 16.55 15.11
N ALA A 140 -6.75 16.98 13.94
CA ALA A 140 -5.82 18.11 13.83
C ALA A 140 -6.40 19.39 14.45
N ARG A 141 -7.69 19.67 14.25
CA ARG A 141 -8.37 20.85 14.82
C ARG A 141 -8.62 20.76 16.33
N SER A 142 -8.81 19.56 16.87
CA SER A 142 -9.14 19.36 18.29
C SER A 142 -7.91 19.05 19.17
N SER A 143 -6.78 18.68 18.56
CA SER A 143 -5.55 18.37 19.27
C SER A 143 -4.87 19.63 19.80
N LYS A 144 -4.71 19.71 21.13
CA LYS A 144 -3.96 20.78 21.80
C LYS A 144 -2.50 20.83 21.34
N ILE A 145 -1.89 19.67 21.13
CA ILE A 145 -0.49 19.56 20.68
C ILE A 145 -0.35 20.16 19.26
N VAL A 146 -1.29 19.87 18.36
CA VAL A 146 -1.29 20.48 17.02
C VAL A 146 -1.46 22.00 17.11
N GLY A 147 -2.34 22.48 17.99
CA GLY A 147 -2.49 23.91 18.27
C GLY A 147 -1.19 24.57 18.76
N GLU A 148 -0.46 23.90 19.65
CA GLU A 148 0.85 24.34 20.13
C GLU A 148 1.91 24.32 19.02
N MET A 149 1.95 23.28 18.19
CA MET A 149 2.86 23.19 17.04
C MET A 149 2.60 24.32 16.03
N VAL A 150 1.33 24.63 15.76
CA VAL A 150 0.93 25.75 14.89
C VAL A 150 1.36 27.09 15.50
N ALA A 151 1.13 27.29 16.81
CA ALA A 151 1.56 28.50 17.52
C ALA A 151 3.10 28.67 17.51
N ASN A 152 3.83 27.55 17.62
CA ASN A 152 5.29 27.50 17.56
C ASN A 152 5.83 27.56 16.12
N ARG A 153 4.98 27.74 15.11
CA ARG A 153 5.34 27.82 13.68
C ARG A 153 6.07 26.58 13.17
N ALA A 154 5.67 25.39 13.65
CA ALA A 154 6.11 24.13 13.06
C ALA A 154 5.77 24.09 11.56
N SER A 155 6.56 23.35 10.80
CA SER A 155 6.34 23.15 9.37
C SER A 155 5.09 22.32 9.09
N GLU A 156 4.54 22.45 7.88
CA GLU A 156 3.40 21.65 7.41
C GLU A 156 3.69 20.15 7.55
N ASP A 157 4.88 19.72 7.14
CA ASP A 157 5.29 18.32 7.18
C ASP A 157 5.42 17.79 8.61
N GLU A 158 5.94 18.58 9.55
CA GLU A 158 6.02 18.18 10.96
C GLU A 158 4.63 17.97 11.58
N ILE A 159 3.71 18.90 11.34
CA ILE A 159 2.33 18.81 11.84
C ILE A 159 1.62 17.61 11.20
N ARG A 160 1.77 17.43 9.89
CA ARG A 160 1.21 16.29 9.16
C ARG A 160 1.73 14.98 9.73
N ASN A 161 3.05 14.83 9.85
CA ASN A 161 3.67 13.59 10.32
C ASN A 161 3.24 13.26 11.75
N HIS A 162 3.12 14.28 12.62
CA HIS A 162 2.61 14.09 13.97
C HIS A 162 1.15 13.62 13.98
N VAL A 163 0.26 14.33 13.26
CA VAL A 163 -1.17 13.97 13.16
C VAL A 163 -1.33 12.54 12.65
N VAL A 164 -0.62 12.22 11.57
CA VAL A 164 -0.72 10.90 10.95
C VAL A 164 -0.21 9.83 11.90
N LYS A 165 0.96 10.01 12.49
CA LYS A 165 1.54 9.04 13.44
C LYS A 165 0.58 8.74 14.59
N VAL A 166 0.09 9.76 15.29
CA VAL A 166 -0.78 9.58 16.47
C VAL A 166 -2.10 8.90 16.09
N LYS A 167 -2.67 9.25 14.94
CA LYS A 167 -3.90 8.59 14.46
C LYS A 167 -3.67 7.16 14.03
N LEU A 168 -2.54 6.87 13.39
CA LEU A 168 -2.18 5.50 13.03
C LEU A 168 -1.94 4.65 14.29
N GLU A 169 -1.26 5.18 15.31
CA GLU A 169 -1.10 4.51 16.62
C GLU A 169 -2.45 4.17 17.27
N ASP A 170 -3.39 5.11 17.27
CA ASP A 170 -4.74 4.93 17.81
C ASP A 170 -5.56 3.87 17.05
N LEU A 171 -5.52 3.91 15.72
CA LEU A 171 -6.27 2.99 14.85
C LEU A 171 -5.73 1.56 14.89
N THR A 172 -4.41 1.43 15.02
CA THR A 172 -3.72 0.15 14.98
C THR A 172 -3.57 -0.47 16.36
N GLY A 173 -3.74 0.33 17.42
CA GLY A 173 -3.47 -0.07 18.80
C GLY A 173 -1.97 -0.22 19.12
N ASN A 174 -1.09 0.06 18.16
CA ASN A 174 0.35 -0.04 18.29
C ASN A 174 0.93 1.35 18.63
N ARG A 175 1.27 1.57 19.89
CA ARG A 175 1.80 2.86 20.38
C ARG A 175 3.26 3.12 20.04
N ASP A 176 3.97 2.13 19.51
CA ASP A 176 5.41 2.21 19.22
C ASP A 176 5.68 2.28 17.70
N LEU A 177 4.71 2.76 16.93
CA LEU A 177 4.86 2.95 15.48
C LEU A 177 6.04 3.88 15.18
N THR A 178 7.03 3.34 14.50
CA THR A 178 8.19 4.11 14.06
C THR A 178 7.80 5.09 12.96
N THR A 179 8.58 6.17 12.82
CA THR A 179 8.37 7.15 11.74
C THR A 179 8.45 6.49 10.36
N THR A 180 9.36 5.53 10.18
CA THR A 180 9.52 4.77 8.94
C THR A 180 8.28 3.91 8.63
N GLN A 181 7.72 3.20 9.62
CA GLN A 181 6.49 2.43 9.42
C GLN A 181 5.29 3.33 9.10
N THR A 182 5.18 4.47 9.78
CA THR A 182 4.16 5.49 9.52
C THR A 182 4.25 5.96 8.07
N GLN A 183 5.45 6.29 7.60
CA GLN A 183 5.70 6.72 6.22
C GLN A 183 5.29 5.64 5.20
N GLN A 184 5.68 4.40 5.44
CA GLN A 184 5.35 3.28 4.56
C GLN A 184 3.83 2.99 4.53
N ILE A 185 3.12 3.12 5.66
CA ILE A 185 1.66 3.01 5.70
C ILE A 185 1.02 4.11 4.85
N VAL A 186 1.49 5.35 4.98
CA VAL A 186 1.04 6.48 4.16
C VAL A 186 1.27 6.20 2.68
N GLU A 187 2.45 5.72 2.30
CA GLU A 187 2.76 5.35 0.92
C GLU A 187 1.82 4.28 0.39
N MET A 188 1.54 3.23 1.17
CA MET A 188 0.58 2.19 0.78
C MET A 188 -0.84 2.73 0.62
N LEU A 189 -1.27 3.69 1.45
CA LEU A 189 -2.57 4.34 1.28
C LEU A 189 -2.58 5.26 0.04
N ASP A 190 -1.50 6.01 -0.19
CA ASP A 190 -1.34 6.92 -1.33
C ASP A 190 -1.29 6.19 -2.66
N GLU A 191 -0.78 4.96 -2.69
CA GLU A 191 -0.78 4.11 -3.88
C GLU A 191 -2.18 3.68 -4.33
N VAL A 192 -3.10 3.59 -3.38
CA VAL A 192 -4.48 3.18 -3.62
C VAL A 192 -5.38 4.39 -3.88
N SER A 193 -4.92 5.59 -3.47
CA SER A 193 -5.63 6.85 -3.67
C SER A 193 -5.30 7.51 -5.02
N PRO A 194 -6.30 7.91 -5.81
CA PRO A 194 -6.08 8.63 -7.05
C PRO A 194 -5.58 10.07 -6.85
N ARG A 195 -5.65 10.64 -5.63
CA ARG A 195 -5.39 12.07 -5.36
C ARG A 195 -4.49 12.36 -4.15
N TYR A 196 -3.73 11.38 -3.68
CA TYR A 196 -3.05 11.37 -2.38
C TYR A 196 -4.06 11.43 -1.21
N VAL A 197 -3.89 10.56 -0.23
CA VAL A 197 -4.84 10.32 0.86
C VAL A 197 -4.99 11.55 1.75
N PHE A 198 -3.89 12.25 2.01
CA PHE A 198 -3.83 13.34 2.98
C PHE A 198 -3.78 14.73 2.35
N ARG A 199 -4.17 14.87 1.08
CA ARG A 199 -4.14 16.17 0.40
C ARG A 199 -5.01 17.21 1.13
N GLU A 200 -6.23 16.84 1.51
CA GLU A 200 -7.14 17.77 2.19
C GLU A 200 -6.67 18.11 3.60
N LEU A 201 -6.06 17.14 4.30
CA LEU A 201 -5.39 17.39 5.57
C LEU A 201 -4.27 18.44 5.43
N ASN A 202 -3.44 18.32 4.40
CA ASN A 202 -2.35 19.27 4.14
C ASN A 202 -2.90 20.68 3.85
N ASP A 203 -3.95 20.78 3.03
CA ASP A 203 -4.60 22.06 2.71
C ASP A 203 -5.20 22.72 3.97
N GLU A 204 -5.76 21.92 4.89
CA GLU A 204 -6.27 22.41 6.17
C GLU A 204 -5.14 22.84 7.13
N ILE A 205 -4.03 22.10 7.21
CA ILE A 205 -2.87 22.49 8.02
C ILE A 205 -2.31 23.84 7.54
N ARG A 206 -2.20 24.05 6.22
CA ARG A 206 -1.81 25.35 5.65
C ARG A 206 -2.78 26.47 6.04
N ARG A 207 -4.07 26.18 6.10
CA ARG A 207 -5.09 27.13 6.55
C ARG A 207 -4.88 27.51 8.01
N MET A 208 -4.65 26.53 8.89
CA MET A 208 -4.37 26.77 10.31
C MET A 208 -3.10 27.61 10.50
N LEU A 209 -2.03 27.28 9.77
CA LEU A 209 -0.77 28.03 9.79
C LEU A 209 -0.90 29.46 9.26
N SER A 210 -1.76 29.70 8.27
CA SER A 210 -1.99 31.06 7.75
C SER A 210 -2.87 31.90 8.69
N GLN A 211 -3.86 31.29 9.35
CA GLN A 211 -4.68 31.95 10.37
C GLN A 211 -3.89 32.31 11.63
N ALA A 212 -2.89 31.51 12.02
CA ALA A 212 -2.02 31.82 13.16
C ALA A 212 -0.97 32.92 12.86
N LYS A 213 -0.77 33.28 11.58
CA LYS A 213 0.14 34.35 11.15
C LYS A 213 -0.54 35.72 11.06
N GLY A 214 -1.87 35.76 11.02
CA GLY A 214 -2.67 36.99 11.01
C GLY A 214 -3.05 37.43 12.42
#